data_AF-A0A7K8MTB8-F1
#
_entry.id   AF-A0A7K8MTB8-F1
#
_cell.length_a   1.000
_cell.length_b   1.000
_cell.length_c   1.000
_cell.angle_alpha   90.00
_cell.angle_beta   90.00
_cell.angle_gamma   90.00
#
_symmetry.space_group_name_H-M   'P 1'
#
loop_
_entity.id
_entity.type
_entity.pdbx_description
1 polymer ?
#
loop_
_entity_poly.entity_id
_entity_poly.type
_entity_poly.pdbx_seq_one_letter_code
_entity_poly.pdbx_strand_id
1 'polypeptide(L)'
;PRQFPLQLRTKSMEVFSPQLQERYPDQPMELHLWARQQPLLSCHPDALHGTLFSSAEAFVVLPNATRVPAFLLNIDANVTGKPTITRNRLGGTVRLTGLVPDPELG
;
A
#
# COMPACT_ATOMS: atom_id res chain seq x y z
N PRO A 1 -5.73 -5.80 -12.95
CA PRO A 1 -6.22 -7.03 -13.65
C PRO A 1 -7.74 -6.99 -13.76
N ARG A 2 -8.33 -7.26 -14.93
CA ARG A 2 -9.81 -7.19 -15.10
C ARG A 2 -10.57 -8.16 -14.19
N GLN A 3 -9.91 -9.24 -13.78
CA GLN A 3 -10.44 -10.28 -12.90
C GLN A 3 -10.26 -9.98 -11.40
N PHE A 4 -9.60 -8.86 -11.05
CA PHE A 4 -9.40 -8.51 -9.65
C PHE A 4 -10.75 -8.08 -9.05
N PRO A 5 -11.21 -8.69 -7.94
CA PRO A 5 -12.58 -8.50 -7.43
C PRO A 5 -12.81 -7.10 -6.87
N LEU A 6 -11.74 -6.40 -6.48
CA LEU A 6 -11.78 -5.05 -5.93
C LEU A 6 -11.36 -4.06 -7.02
N GLN A 7 -12.34 -3.39 -7.63
CA GLN A 7 -12.04 -2.30 -8.56
C GLN A 7 -11.76 -1.02 -7.76
N LEU A 8 -10.84 -0.18 -8.23
CA LEU A 8 -10.60 1.14 -7.63
C LEU A 8 -11.72 2.10 -8.07
N ARG A 9 -12.89 1.91 -7.46
CA ARG A 9 -14.09 2.74 -7.64
C ARG A 9 -14.75 2.92 -6.27
N THR A 10 -15.42 4.05 -6.09
CA THR A 10 -16.13 4.35 -4.83
C THR A 10 -17.20 3.31 -4.49
N LYS A 11 -17.83 2.71 -5.50
CA LYS A 11 -18.80 1.61 -5.33
C LYS A 11 -18.19 0.38 -4.69
N SER A 12 -16.94 0.04 -5.00
CA SER A 12 -16.25 -1.09 -4.37
C SER A 12 -15.82 -0.78 -2.93
N MET A 13 -15.78 0.49 -2.54
CA MET A 13 -15.43 0.95 -1.20
C MET A 13 -16.65 1.14 -0.28
N GLU A 14 -17.87 0.94 -0.78
CA GLU A 14 -19.11 1.11 -0.01
C GLU A 14 -19.10 0.33 1.31
N VAL A 15 -18.51 -0.86 1.33
CA VAL A 15 -18.38 -1.71 2.53
C VAL A 15 -17.47 -1.09 3.59
N PHE A 16 -16.47 -0.30 3.19
CA PHE A 16 -15.48 0.31 4.09
C PHE A 16 -15.80 1.78 4.42
N SER A 17 -16.40 2.50 3.47
CA SER A 17 -16.75 3.92 3.60
C SER A 17 -18.03 4.21 2.80
N PRO A 18 -19.22 3.95 3.38
CA PRO A 18 -20.50 4.21 2.72
C PRO A 18 -20.66 5.67 2.27
N GLN A 19 -20.20 6.59 3.11
CA GLN A 19 -20.23 8.04 2.88
C GLN A 19 -19.51 8.45 1.59
N LEU A 20 -18.46 7.72 1.20
CA LEU A 20 -17.71 7.99 -0.02
C LEU A 20 -18.55 7.66 -1.27
N GLN A 21 -19.27 6.54 -1.25
CA GLN A 21 -20.16 6.14 -2.33
C GLN A 21 -21.40 7.06 -2.39
N GLU A 22 -21.93 7.51 -1.26
CA GLU A 22 -23.04 8.48 -1.23
C GLU A 22 -22.65 9.82 -1.86
N ARG A 23 -21.46 10.33 -1.53
CA ARG A 23 -20.99 11.65 -2.01
C ARG A 23 -20.46 11.63 -3.44
N TYR A 24 -19.81 10.54 -3.84
CA TYR A 24 -19.18 10.38 -5.15
C TYR A 24 -19.57 9.04 -5.79
N PRO A 25 -20.84 8.90 -6.23
CA PRO A 25 -21.35 7.60 -6.67
C PRO A 25 -20.63 7.06 -7.90
N ASP A 26 -20.12 5.83 -7.78
CA ASP A 26 -19.47 5.04 -8.82
C ASP A 26 -18.32 5.76 -9.58
N GLN A 27 -17.66 6.71 -8.92
CA GLN A 27 -16.51 7.43 -9.46
C GLN A 27 -15.23 6.57 -9.44
N PRO A 28 -14.33 6.74 -10.42
CA PRO A 28 -13.01 6.10 -10.40
C PRO A 28 -12.16 6.64 -9.25
N MET A 29 -11.27 5.79 -8.73
CA MET A 29 -10.33 6.15 -7.68
C MET A 29 -8.89 5.93 -8.10
N GLU A 30 -8.00 6.73 -7.54
CA GLU A 30 -6.55 6.54 -7.59
C GLU A 30 -6.02 6.25 -6.18
N LEU A 31 -4.95 5.46 -6.09
CA LEU A 31 -4.23 5.22 -4.85
C LEU A 31 -2.77 5.60 -5.08
N HIS A 32 -2.30 6.60 -4.34
CA HIS A 32 -0.91 7.06 -4.40
C HIS A 32 -0.15 6.46 -3.22
N LEU A 33 0.91 5.72 -3.51
CA LEU A 33 1.71 5.02 -2.51
C LEU A 33 3.13 5.59 -2.48
N TRP A 34 3.63 5.95 -1.30
CA TRP A 34 5.00 6.43 -1.12
C TRP A 34 5.63 5.94 0.18
N ALA A 35 6.96 5.96 0.22
CA ALA A 35 7.72 5.67 1.43
C ALA A 35 7.75 6.92 2.32
N ARG A 36 7.38 6.76 3.59
CA ARG A 36 7.43 7.84 4.59
C ARG A 36 8.85 8.08 5.09
N GLN A 37 9.64 7.02 5.20
CA GLN A 37 11.04 7.07 5.64
C GLN A 37 11.82 5.88 5.08
N GLN A 38 13.14 5.90 5.30
CA GLN A 38 14.02 4.81 4.88
C GLN A 38 13.60 3.48 5.56
N PRO A 39 13.64 2.35 4.82
CA PRO A 39 13.36 1.06 5.43
C PRO A 39 14.45 0.69 6.44
N LEU A 40 14.07 0.02 7.52
CA LEU A 40 15.00 -0.58 8.46
C LEU A 40 15.26 -2.02 8.05
N LEU A 41 16.52 -2.44 7.98
CA LEU A 41 16.92 -3.78 7.59
C LEU A 41 17.83 -4.39 8.66
N SER A 42 17.62 -5.66 8.99
CA SER A 42 18.46 -6.41 9.92
C SER A 42 18.82 -7.79 9.37
N CYS A 43 20.12 -8.06 9.30
CA CYS A 43 20.65 -9.32 8.81
C CYS A 43 20.75 -10.33 9.94
N HIS A 44 20.08 -11.47 9.81
CA HIS A 44 20.22 -12.61 10.70
C HIS A 44 20.76 -13.81 9.91
N PRO A 45 21.36 -14.82 10.58
CA PRO A 45 21.91 -15.99 9.90
C PRO A 45 20.88 -16.78 9.06
N ASP A 46 19.61 -16.73 9.45
CA ASP A 46 18.51 -17.43 8.80
C ASP A 46 17.84 -16.61 7.69
N ALA A 47 17.76 -15.28 7.84
CA ALA A 47 17.12 -14.39 6.87
C ALA A 47 17.51 -12.91 7.05
N LEU A 48 17.25 -12.12 6.00
CA LEU A 48 17.14 -10.67 6.11
C LEU A 48 15.74 -10.32 6.59
N HIS A 49 15.64 -9.47 7.60
CA HIS A 49 14.37 -8.90 8.05
C HIS A 49 14.33 -7.42 7.70
N GLY A 50 13.14 -6.89 7.47
CA GLY A 50 12.96 -5.48 7.22
C GLY A 50 11.62 -4.95 7.67
N THR A 51 11.59 -3.64 7.92
CA THR A 51 10.38 -2.87 8.16
C THR A 51 10.35 -1.73 7.14
N LEU A 52 9.26 -1.65 6.39
CA LEU A 52 8.98 -0.61 5.41
C LEU A 52 7.94 0.34 6.00
N PHE A 53 8.17 1.63 5.88
CA PHE A 53 7.25 2.66 6.39
C PHE A 53 6.63 3.37 5.19
N SER A 54 5.32 3.21 5.00
CA SER A 54 4.63 3.69 3.81
C SER A 54 3.35 4.45 4.14
N SER A 55 2.94 5.28 3.20
CA SER A 55 1.62 5.92 3.19
C SER A 55 0.93 5.61 1.88
N ALA A 56 -0.36 5.38 1.96
CA ALA A 56 -1.24 5.25 0.82
C ALA A 56 -2.38 6.27 0.93
N GLU A 57 -2.47 7.19 -0.02
CA GLU A 57 -3.55 8.16 -0.11
C GLU A 57 -4.49 7.82 -1.25
N ALA A 58 -5.78 7.74 -0.93
CA ALA A 58 -6.83 7.46 -1.88
C ALA A 58 -7.45 8.76 -2.36
N PHE A 59 -7.67 8.87 -3.68
CA PHE A 59 -8.33 10.01 -4.31
C PHE A 59 -9.54 9.54 -5.11
N VAL A 60 -10.61 10.34 -5.08
CA VAL A 60 -11.69 10.26 -6.07
C VAL A 60 -11.30 11.11 -7.26
N VAL A 61 -11.40 10.55 -8.47
CA VAL A 61 -11.15 11.27 -9.71
C VAL A 61 -12.48 11.70 -10.30
N LEU A 62 -12.70 13.02 -10.36
CA LEU A 62 -13.90 13.62 -10.93
C LEU A 62 -13.83 13.65 -12.47
N PRO A 63 -14.97 13.86 -13.17
CA PRO A 63 -14.99 13.92 -14.64
C PRO A 63 -14.10 14.99 -15.28
N ASN A 64 -13.77 16.05 -14.53
CA ASN A 64 -12.84 17.11 -14.94
C ASN A 64 -11.37 16.76 -14.65
N ALA A 65 -11.06 15.50 -14.32
CA ALA A 65 -9.76 14.99 -13.91
C ALA A 65 -9.21 15.59 -12.59
N THR A 66 -10.02 16.37 -11.85
CA THR A 66 -9.65 16.83 -10.51
C THR A 66 -9.64 15.66 -9.54
N ARG A 67 -8.58 15.59 -8.73
CA ARG A 67 -8.44 14.60 -7.66
C ARG A 67 -8.91 15.20 -6.34
N VAL A 68 -9.89 14.56 -5.72
CA VAL A 68 -10.38 14.93 -4.38
C VAL A 68 -9.83 13.90 -3.39
N PRO A 69 -9.05 14.31 -2.37
CA PRO A 69 -8.57 13.40 -1.35
C PRO A 69 -9.75 12.72 -0.63
N ALA A 70 -9.69 11.39 -0.48
CA ALA A 70 -10.70 10.61 0.21
C ALA A 70 -10.25 10.22 1.63
N PHE A 71 -9.08 9.60 1.74
CA PHE A 71 -8.48 9.20 3.01
C PHE A 71 -6.99 8.90 2.85
N LEU A 72 -6.24 8.97 3.95
CA LEU A 72 -4.82 8.63 4.05
C LEU A 72 -4.65 7.45 5.00
N LEU A 73 -3.89 6.43 4.58
CA LEU A 73 -3.51 5.28 5.40
C LEU A 73 -2.01 5.28 5.62
N ASN A 74 -1.59 5.29 6.87
CA ASN A 74 -0.20 5.03 7.25
C ASN A 74 -0.04 3.55 7.56
N ILE A 75 0.85 2.89 6.82
CA ILE A 75 1.02 1.44 6.83
C ILE A 75 2.50 1.12 7.01
N ASP A 76 2.79 0.37 8.06
CA ASP A 76 4.10 -0.23 8.28
C ASP A 76 4.05 -1.70 7.90
N ALA A 77 5.01 -2.13 7.09
CA ALA A 77 5.05 -3.47 6.53
C ALA A 77 6.31 -4.19 7.01
N ASN A 78 6.12 -5.34 7.65
CA ASN A 78 7.21 -6.23 8.00
C ASN A 78 7.48 -7.18 6.83
N VAL A 79 8.75 -7.34 6.48
CA VAL A 79 9.22 -8.18 5.39
C VAL A 79 10.36 -9.08 5.84
N THR A 80 10.53 -10.19 5.14
CA THR A 80 11.70 -11.06 5.23
C THR A 80 12.18 -11.43 3.84
N GLY A 81 13.46 -11.74 3.69
CA GLY A 81 14.05 -12.02 2.40
C GLY A 81 15.30 -12.86 2.50
N LYS A 82 15.67 -13.48 1.38
CA LYS A 82 16.96 -14.17 1.26
C LYS A 82 17.76 -13.52 0.13
N PRO A 83 18.94 -12.95 0.43
CA PRO A 83 19.84 -12.49 -0.62
C PRO A 83 20.36 -13.70 -1.41
N THR A 84 20.56 -13.52 -2.71
CA THR A 84 21.14 -14.52 -3.60
C THR A 84 22.26 -13.91 -4.41
N ILE A 85 23.33 -14.66 -4.64
CA ILE A 85 24.42 -14.25 -5.53
C ILE A 85 24.42 -15.24 -6.70
N THR A 86 24.33 -14.71 -7.91
CA THR A 86 24.43 -15.52 -9.13
C THR A 86 25.42 -14.87 -10.07
N ARG A 87 26.53 -15.57 -10.33
CA ARG A 87 27.73 -15.00 -10.98
C ARG A 87 28.21 -13.78 -10.17
N ASN A 88 28.10 -12.58 -10.74
CA ASN A 88 28.48 -11.31 -10.12
C ASN A 88 27.26 -10.38 -9.88
N ARG A 89 26.06 -10.94 -9.74
CA ARG A 89 24.83 -10.19 -9.47
C ARG A 89 24.30 -10.52 -8.08
N LEU A 90 24.04 -9.47 -7.30
CA LEU A 90 23.24 -9.57 -6.07
C LEU A 90 21.77 -9.50 -6.45
N GLY A 91 21.01 -10.50 -6.01
CA GLY A 91 19.56 -10.54 -6.08
C GLY A 91 18.99 -10.91 -4.72
N GLY A 92 17.70 -11.18 -4.68
CA GLY A 92 17.07 -11.71 -3.49
C GLY A 92 15.57 -11.86 -3.65
N THR A 93 14.97 -12.45 -2.63
CA THR A 93 13.53 -12.52 -2.48
C THR A 93 13.08 -11.53 -1.41
N VAL A 94 11.85 -11.03 -1.55
CA VAL A 94 11.17 -10.26 -0.52
C VAL A 94 9.81 -10.91 -0.30
N ARG A 95 9.47 -11.16 0.95
CA ARG A 95 8.20 -11.70 1.39
C ARG A 95 7.62 -10.80 2.46
N LEU A 96 6.41 -10.33 2.23
CA LEU A 96 5.63 -9.62 3.24
C LEU A 96 5.22 -10.61 4.35
N THR A 97 5.51 -10.27 5.60
CA THR A 97 5.14 -11.06 6.78
C THR A 97 4.04 -10.40 7.61
N GLY A 98 3.86 -9.09 7.50
CA GLY A 98 2.77 -8.39 8.15
C GLY A 98 2.55 -6.99 7.61
N LEU A 99 1.30 -6.52 7.72
CA LEU A 99 0.89 -5.13 7.52
C LEU A 99 0.30 -4.64 8.83
N VAL A 100 0.81 -3.53 9.34
CA VAL A 100 0.40 -2.96 10.63
C VAL A 100 0.01 -1.50 10.38
N PRO A 101 -1.17 -1.06 10.85
CA PRO A 101 -1.49 0.36 10.90
C PRO A 101 -0.44 1.07 11.74
N ASP A 102 -0.03 2.26 11.32
CA ASP A 102 0.89 3.06 12.11
C ASP A 102 0.29 3.36 13.51
N PRO A 103 0.97 2.99 14.61
CA PRO A 103 0.44 3.16 15.96
C PRO A 103 0.18 4.60 16.39
N GLU A 104 0.72 5.62 15.70
CA GLU A 104 0.52 7.03 16.07
C GLU A 104 -0.84 7.64 15.64
N LEU A 105 -1.75 6.83 15.09
CA LEU A 105 -3.10 7.24 14.67
C LEU A 105 -4.24 6.64 15.53
N GLY A 106 -3.93 6.17 16.74
CA GLY A 106 -4.90 5.64 17.73
C GLY A 106 -5.14 6.57 18.92
#